data_AF-E9AKY5-F1
#
_entry.id   AF-E9AKY5-F1
#
_cell.length_a   1.000
_cell.length_b   1.000
_cell.length_c   1.000
_cell.angle_alpha   90.00
_cell.angle_beta   90.00
_cell.angle_gamma   90.00
#
_symmetry.space_group_name_H-M   'P 1'
#
loop_
_entity.id
_entity.type
_entity.pdbx_description
1 polymer ?
#
loop_
_entity_poly.entity_id
_entity_poly.type
_entity_poly.pdbx_seq_one_letter_code
_entity_poly.pdbx_strand_id
1 'polypeptide(L)'
;MWTAVVASGGANKGKPPTALSAAGCDGKPMTTARPQVPRARDGLWQSSLLRQRVAAGASFENVALSHAADILRSESARVDAQLVDDFSAILRGNVVYIHNFICDEKDMGLYNSLKEELVAATGATMLGSGGLIDWSKHQVFDNPSDISQTFNDIIDMLAEYFDVDVYATRLNYYRDGTQWKPQHHDSHAYGGRALREDFTVGLSLGATRSLLFVHEASQRDFNFPQVNGDCFAFTGEVNNLFTHGVPRVHTPTGDRFSIIAWGRRRTLNERNGGVPSSAAAQVNGRHINTMEDAIEAAKQLVAAKPPPCTSGDASSGELAAAPRPAKRPKRRLQ
;
A
#
# COMPACT_ATOMS: atom_id res chain seq x y z
N MET A 1 37.20 38.21 4.89
CA MET A 1 37.63 38.60 6.25
C MET A 1 36.55 39.52 6.80
N TRP A 2 35.97 39.16 7.96
CA TRP A 2 34.98 39.93 8.73
C TRP A 2 33.57 40.18 8.16
N THR A 3 32.65 40.16 9.12
CA THR A 3 31.18 40.20 9.15
C THR A 3 30.59 41.55 8.75
N ALA A 4 29.35 41.58 8.23
CA ALA A 4 28.17 42.28 8.82
C ALA A 4 27.13 42.80 7.79
N VAL A 5 25.86 42.43 8.05
CA VAL A 5 24.65 43.29 8.19
C VAL A 5 24.05 44.06 6.98
N VAL A 6 22.86 43.59 6.58
CA VAL A 6 21.54 44.24 6.34
C VAL A 6 21.43 45.75 6.02
N ALA A 7 20.72 46.08 4.92
CA ALA A 7 19.65 47.10 4.76
C ALA A 7 19.20 47.11 3.26
N SER A 8 17.96 46.84 2.83
CA SER A 8 16.65 47.53 2.97
C SER A 8 16.52 48.92 2.31
N GLY A 9 15.55 49.05 1.38
CA GLY A 9 14.99 50.29 0.82
C GLY A 9 15.43 50.56 -0.63
N GLY A 10 14.60 50.92 -1.61
CA GLY A 10 13.22 51.38 -1.63
C GLY A 10 13.05 52.44 -2.73
N ALA A 11 12.29 52.10 -3.79
CA ALA A 11 11.51 52.93 -4.72
C ALA A 11 12.03 54.28 -5.30
N ASN A 12 12.02 54.41 -6.64
CA ASN A 12 11.23 55.44 -7.35
C ASN A 12 11.22 55.19 -8.88
N LYS A 13 10.03 55.02 -9.47
CA LYS A 13 9.31 55.97 -10.36
C LYS A 13 9.91 56.19 -11.75
N GLY A 14 9.20 55.67 -12.76
CA GLY A 14 9.31 56.08 -14.16
C GLY A 14 8.25 55.40 -15.03
N LYS A 15 7.09 56.05 -15.21
CA LYS A 15 6.22 55.97 -16.41
C LYS A 15 6.71 57.09 -17.37
N PRO A 16 6.35 57.19 -18.68
CA PRO A 16 5.39 56.43 -19.53
C PRO A 16 6.08 56.04 -20.90
N PRO A 17 5.45 55.72 -22.07
CA PRO A 17 4.06 55.88 -22.48
C PRO A 17 3.37 54.73 -23.23
N THR A 18 2.04 54.88 -23.24
CA THR A 18 1.01 54.25 -24.06
C THR A 18 1.26 54.41 -25.56
N ALA A 19 1.15 53.32 -26.32
CA ALA A 19 0.47 53.30 -27.62
C ALA A 19 0.18 51.88 -28.14
N LEU A 20 -1.07 51.70 -28.54
CA LEU A 20 -1.56 51.00 -29.75
C LEU A 20 -1.68 49.46 -29.85
N SER A 21 -2.95 49.13 -30.11
CA SER A 21 -3.47 48.07 -30.99
C SER A 21 -3.71 46.69 -30.38
N ALA A 22 -4.99 46.45 -30.13
CA ALA A 22 -5.58 45.12 -30.08
C ALA A 22 -5.81 44.64 -31.53
N ALA A 23 -5.14 43.57 -31.92
CA ALA A 23 -5.49 42.74 -33.06
C ALA A 23 -5.44 41.28 -32.59
N GLY A 24 -6.53 40.56 -32.81
CA GLY A 24 -6.81 39.27 -32.19
C GLY A 24 -5.92 38.15 -32.69
N CYS A 25 -5.63 37.23 -31.77
CA CYS A 25 -5.25 35.85 -32.06
C CYS A 25 -6.05 34.96 -31.11
N ASP A 26 -7.12 34.36 -31.62
CA ASP A 26 -7.87 33.29 -30.95
C ASP A 26 -6.98 32.04 -30.82
N GLY A 27 -6.18 32.02 -29.76
CA GLY A 27 -5.47 30.82 -29.32
C GLY A 27 -6.43 29.90 -28.57
N LYS A 28 -7.15 29.03 -29.28
CA LYS A 28 -7.82 27.89 -28.65
C LYS A 28 -6.78 27.04 -27.92
N PRO A 29 -6.96 26.69 -26.64
CA PRO A 29 -6.07 25.77 -25.96
C PRO A 29 -6.19 24.39 -26.61
N MET A 30 -5.06 23.93 -27.18
CA MET A 30 -4.92 22.58 -27.73
C MET A 30 -5.02 21.60 -26.55
N THR A 31 -6.22 21.09 -26.33
CA THR A 31 -6.49 20.00 -25.39
C THR A 31 -5.93 18.74 -26.02
N THR A 32 -4.72 18.36 -25.64
CA THR A 32 -4.19 17.02 -25.93
C THR A 32 -4.90 16.01 -25.04
N ALA A 33 -6.15 15.71 -25.40
CA ALA A 33 -6.84 14.56 -24.84
C ALA A 33 -6.01 13.32 -25.17
N ARG A 34 -5.42 12.70 -24.13
CA ARG A 34 -4.82 11.37 -24.27
C ARG A 34 -5.88 10.44 -24.87
N PRO A 35 -5.52 9.61 -25.86
CA PRO A 35 -6.47 8.67 -26.44
C PRO A 35 -7.00 7.76 -25.33
N GLN A 36 -8.31 7.80 -25.11
CA GLN A 36 -8.97 6.88 -24.19
C GLN A 36 -8.86 5.48 -24.78
N VAL A 37 -8.17 4.59 -24.06
CA VAL A 37 -8.07 3.17 -24.42
C VAL A 37 -9.49 2.58 -24.43
N PRO A 38 -9.89 1.85 -25.49
CA PRO A 38 -11.22 1.25 -25.56
C PRO A 38 -11.50 0.34 -24.37
N ARG A 39 -12.67 0.51 -23.76
CA ARG A 39 -13.11 -0.27 -22.61
C ARG A 39 -13.26 -1.74 -22.98
N ALA A 40 -12.66 -2.62 -22.19
CA ALA A 40 -13.07 -4.02 -22.15
C ALA A 40 -14.51 -4.10 -21.63
N ARG A 41 -15.47 -4.45 -22.48
CA ARG A 41 -16.72 -5.07 -21.99
C ARG A 41 -16.31 -6.36 -21.28
N ASP A 42 -16.98 -6.68 -20.18
CA ASP A 42 -16.72 -7.88 -19.37
C ASP A 42 -16.43 -9.09 -20.28
N GLY A 43 -15.15 -9.50 -20.33
CA GLY A 43 -14.66 -10.57 -21.19
C GLY A 43 -13.47 -10.24 -22.12
N LEU A 44 -13.09 -8.98 -22.34
CA LEU A 44 -11.96 -8.62 -23.24
C LEU A 44 -10.88 -7.77 -22.57
N TRP A 45 -10.23 -8.30 -21.52
CA TRP A 45 -9.10 -7.66 -20.86
C TRP A 45 -7.99 -7.29 -21.86
N GLN A 46 -7.47 -6.07 -21.80
CA GLN A 46 -6.39 -5.56 -22.66
C GLN A 46 -5.01 -5.88 -22.08
N SER A 47 -4.86 -5.86 -20.76
CA SER A 47 -3.66 -6.27 -20.03
C SER A 47 -3.32 -7.73 -20.34
N SER A 48 -2.09 -7.96 -20.76
CA SER A 48 -1.53 -9.30 -21.00
C SER A 48 -1.52 -10.13 -19.72
N LEU A 49 -1.08 -9.55 -18.60
CA LEU A 49 -1.02 -10.21 -17.30
C LEU A 49 -2.41 -10.60 -16.80
N LEU A 50 -3.40 -9.70 -16.93
CA LEU A 50 -4.77 -10.00 -16.50
C LEU A 50 -5.38 -11.13 -17.35
N ARG A 51 -5.19 -11.11 -18.67
CA ARG A 51 -5.61 -12.21 -19.56
C ARG A 51 -4.96 -13.53 -19.16
N GLN A 52 -3.65 -13.52 -18.90
CA GLN A 52 -2.92 -14.73 -18.50
C GLN A 52 -3.46 -15.29 -17.17
N ARG A 53 -3.68 -14.45 -16.16
CA ARG A 53 -4.25 -14.87 -14.88
C ARG A 53 -5.65 -15.45 -15.03
N VAL A 54 -6.53 -14.78 -15.77
CA VAL A 54 -7.89 -15.30 -16.02
C VAL A 54 -7.85 -16.60 -16.82
N ALA A 55 -6.99 -16.71 -17.84
CA ALA A 55 -6.82 -17.95 -18.62
C ALA A 55 -6.26 -19.11 -17.77
N ALA A 56 -5.44 -18.80 -16.76
CA ALA A 56 -4.95 -19.76 -15.77
C ALA A 56 -5.99 -20.11 -14.69
N GLY A 57 -7.20 -19.54 -14.75
CA GLY A 57 -8.28 -19.81 -13.80
C GLY A 57 -8.15 -19.07 -12.47
N ALA A 58 -7.39 -17.96 -12.43
CA ALA A 58 -7.28 -17.15 -11.23
C ALA A 58 -8.65 -16.58 -10.80
N SER A 59 -8.91 -16.61 -9.50
CA SER A 59 -10.04 -15.94 -8.86
C SER A 59 -9.54 -14.77 -8.05
N PHE A 60 -10.20 -13.62 -8.16
CA PHE A 60 -9.80 -12.38 -7.50
C PHE A 60 -10.74 -12.06 -6.35
N GLU A 61 -10.67 -12.87 -5.29
CA GLU A 61 -11.51 -12.69 -4.11
C GLU A 61 -10.96 -11.59 -3.19
N ASN A 62 -11.83 -10.66 -2.78
CA ASN A 62 -11.47 -9.68 -1.76
C ASN A 62 -11.59 -10.28 -0.36
N VAL A 63 -10.45 -10.59 0.25
CA VAL A 63 -10.36 -11.17 1.60
C VAL A 63 -10.09 -10.14 2.70
N ALA A 64 -10.11 -8.83 2.39
CA ALA A 64 -9.74 -7.77 3.34
C ALA A 64 -10.52 -7.85 4.67
N LEU A 65 -11.82 -8.15 4.62
CA LEU A 65 -12.66 -8.25 5.82
C LEU A 65 -12.24 -9.36 6.78
N SER A 66 -11.69 -10.47 6.28
CA SER A 66 -11.21 -11.55 7.13
C SER A 66 -10.01 -11.13 7.99
N HIS A 67 -9.21 -10.19 7.49
CA HIS A 67 -8.10 -9.59 8.23
C HIS A 67 -8.56 -8.41 9.10
N ALA A 68 -9.44 -7.56 8.58
CA ALA A 68 -9.87 -6.35 9.26
C ALA A 68 -10.78 -6.62 10.46
N ALA A 69 -11.56 -7.71 10.46
CA ALA A 69 -12.45 -8.08 11.56
C ALA A 69 -11.71 -8.17 12.91
N ASP A 70 -10.40 -8.42 12.89
CA ASP A 70 -9.59 -8.48 14.10
C ASP A 70 -9.58 -7.19 14.93
N ILE A 71 -9.82 -6.05 14.28
CA ILE A 71 -9.90 -4.76 14.98
C ILE A 71 -11.06 -4.71 16.01
N LEU A 72 -12.09 -5.55 15.82
CA LEU A 72 -13.27 -5.67 16.69
C LEU A 72 -13.16 -6.83 17.70
N ARG A 73 -11.96 -7.40 17.89
CA ARG A 73 -11.72 -8.57 18.75
C ARG A 73 -12.17 -8.36 20.19
N SER A 74 -11.87 -7.20 20.79
CA SER A 74 -12.16 -6.93 22.21
C SER A 74 -13.56 -6.33 22.42
N GLU A 75 -14.16 -6.59 23.59
CA GLU A 75 -15.44 -5.97 23.96
C GLU A 75 -15.38 -4.45 23.94
N SER A 76 -14.26 -3.89 24.42
CA SER A 76 -14.01 -2.44 24.34
C SER A 76 -13.94 -1.90 22.92
N ALA A 77 -13.61 -2.70 21.91
CA ALA A 77 -13.67 -2.29 20.51
C ALA A 77 -15.11 -2.25 20.02
N ARG A 78 -15.91 -3.25 20.40
CA ARG A 78 -17.30 -3.40 19.95
C ARG A 78 -18.26 -2.37 20.53
N VAL A 79 -17.88 -1.70 21.62
CA VAL A 79 -18.66 -0.61 22.24
C VAL A 79 -18.11 0.77 21.91
N ASP A 80 -17.02 0.86 21.14
CA ASP A 80 -16.50 2.12 20.61
C ASP A 80 -17.33 2.50 19.38
N ALA A 81 -18.29 3.42 19.58
CA ALA A 81 -19.24 3.82 18.55
C ALA A 81 -18.53 4.39 17.31
N GLN A 82 -17.47 5.19 17.49
CA GLN A 82 -16.73 5.77 16.38
C GLN A 82 -16.03 4.68 15.57
N LEU A 83 -15.35 3.74 16.23
CA LEU A 83 -14.71 2.60 15.55
C LEU A 83 -15.73 1.75 14.78
N VAL A 84 -16.89 1.46 15.36
CA VAL A 84 -17.93 0.64 14.72
C VAL A 84 -18.50 1.36 13.48
N ASP A 85 -18.76 2.66 13.59
CA ASP A 85 -19.23 3.47 12.46
C ASP A 85 -18.17 3.53 11.34
N ASP A 86 -16.91 3.77 11.69
CA ASP A 86 -15.79 3.86 10.75
C ASP A 86 -15.45 2.50 10.12
N PHE A 87 -15.61 1.39 10.85
CA PHE A 87 -15.46 0.03 10.31
C PHE A 87 -16.48 -0.26 9.21
N SER A 88 -17.63 0.42 9.21
CA SER A 88 -18.61 0.30 8.13
C SER A 88 -18.04 0.72 6.78
N ALA A 89 -17.01 1.57 6.72
CA ALA A 89 -16.30 1.86 5.48
C ALA A 89 -15.63 0.61 4.91
N ILE A 90 -15.03 -0.23 5.76
CA ILE A 90 -14.40 -1.49 5.36
C ILE A 90 -15.47 -2.48 4.87
N LEU A 91 -16.59 -2.60 5.60
CA LEU A 91 -17.73 -3.45 5.20
C LEU A 91 -18.33 -3.08 3.84
N ARG A 92 -18.30 -1.79 3.47
CA ARG A 92 -18.73 -1.32 2.15
C ARG A 92 -17.74 -1.64 1.01
N GLY A 93 -16.64 -2.34 1.30
CA GLY A 93 -15.63 -2.71 0.30
C GLY A 93 -14.64 -1.60 -0.02
N ASN A 94 -14.51 -0.58 0.83
CA ASN A 94 -13.51 0.48 0.63
C ASN A 94 -12.06 0.02 0.88
N VAL A 95 -11.87 -1.23 1.33
CA VAL A 95 -10.56 -1.88 1.42
C VAL A 95 -10.62 -3.19 0.66
N VAL A 96 -9.59 -3.43 -0.14
CA VAL A 96 -9.43 -4.63 -0.95
C VAL A 96 -8.10 -5.28 -0.61
N TYR A 97 -8.11 -6.60 -0.47
CA TYR A 97 -6.92 -7.41 -0.35
C TYR A 97 -7.16 -8.73 -1.11
N ILE A 98 -6.32 -9.02 -2.09
CA ILE A 98 -6.47 -10.17 -2.99
C ILE A 98 -5.16 -10.95 -2.99
N HIS A 99 -5.24 -12.21 -2.59
CA HIS A 99 -4.10 -13.12 -2.64
C HIS A 99 -3.77 -13.58 -4.05
N ASN A 100 -2.48 -13.78 -4.33
CA ASN A 100 -2.01 -14.28 -5.62
C ASN A 100 -2.63 -13.53 -6.82
N PHE A 101 -2.75 -12.21 -6.71
CA PHE A 101 -3.41 -11.40 -7.73
C PHE A 101 -2.66 -11.49 -9.07
N ILE A 102 -1.37 -11.17 -9.07
CA ILE A 102 -0.61 -11.08 -10.31
C ILE A 102 0.15 -12.35 -10.68
N CYS A 103 0.54 -13.14 -9.68
CA CYS A 103 1.22 -14.42 -9.82
C CYS A 103 1.01 -15.22 -8.53
N ASP A 104 1.37 -16.50 -8.55
CA ASP A 104 1.29 -17.34 -7.36
C ASP A 104 2.46 -17.02 -6.40
N GLU A 105 2.27 -17.21 -5.10
CA GLU A 105 3.25 -16.88 -4.05
C GLU A 105 4.67 -17.38 -4.36
N LYS A 106 4.80 -18.57 -4.95
CA LYS A 106 6.10 -19.20 -5.26
C LYS A 106 6.67 -18.81 -6.62
N ASP A 107 5.89 -18.13 -7.47
CA ASP A 107 6.32 -17.67 -8.78
C ASP A 107 7.07 -16.34 -8.67
N MET A 108 8.39 -16.44 -8.70
CA MET A 108 9.31 -15.30 -8.64
C MET A 108 9.63 -14.71 -10.01
N GLY A 109 8.98 -15.15 -11.10
CA GLY A 109 9.27 -14.71 -12.46
C GLY A 109 9.19 -13.20 -12.63
N LEU A 110 8.05 -12.59 -12.28
CA LEU A 110 7.85 -11.14 -12.36
C LEU A 110 8.81 -10.36 -11.46
N TYR A 111 9.07 -10.87 -10.25
CA TYR A 111 10.04 -10.27 -9.33
C TYR A 111 11.45 -10.24 -9.96
N ASN A 112 11.88 -11.36 -10.54
CA ASN A 112 13.21 -11.49 -11.16
C ASN A 112 13.32 -10.58 -12.39
N SER A 113 12.33 -10.59 -13.28
CA SER A 113 12.31 -9.73 -14.48
C SER A 113 12.37 -8.25 -14.10
N LEU A 114 11.54 -7.80 -13.16
CA LEU A 114 11.58 -6.42 -12.67
C LEU A 114 12.94 -6.06 -12.06
N LYS A 115 13.52 -6.95 -11.26
CA LYS A 115 14.83 -6.73 -10.66
C LYS A 115 15.93 -6.62 -11.71
N GLU A 116 15.94 -7.51 -12.69
CA GLU A 116 16.90 -7.50 -13.80
C GLU A 116 16.79 -6.22 -14.65
N GLU A 117 15.58 -5.80 -14.99
CA GLU A 117 15.32 -4.55 -15.73
C GLU A 117 15.85 -3.33 -14.96
N LEU A 118 15.55 -3.22 -13.65
CA LEU A 118 16.03 -2.12 -12.82
C LEU A 118 17.56 -2.12 -12.68
N VAL A 119 18.18 -3.30 -12.51
CA VAL A 119 19.65 -3.43 -12.44
C VAL A 119 20.28 -3.00 -13.76
N ALA A 120 19.74 -3.47 -14.90
CA ALA A 120 20.25 -3.12 -16.22
C ALA A 120 20.14 -1.62 -16.52
N ALA A 121 19.03 -0.99 -16.14
CA ALA A 121 18.79 0.43 -16.40
C ALA A 121 19.60 1.36 -15.48
N THR A 122 19.86 0.95 -14.24
CA THR A 122 20.45 1.83 -13.20
C THR A 122 21.92 1.51 -12.90
N GLY A 123 22.40 0.34 -13.28
CA GLY A 123 23.69 -0.20 -12.85
C GLY A 123 23.74 -0.53 -11.35
N ALA A 124 22.62 -0.47 -10.62
CA ALA A 124 22.59 -0.74 -9.19
C ALA A 124 22.83 -2.21 -8.91
N THR A 125 23.79 -2.53 -8.05
CA THR A 125 23.96 -3.89 -7.52
C THR A 125 22.85 -4.13 -6.49
N MET A 126 21.66 -4.60 -6.91
CA MET A 126 20.50 -4.89 -6.03
C MET A 126 20.73 -6.15 -5.15
N LEU A 127 21.97 -6.35 -4.68
CA LEU A 127 22.48 -7.40 -3.82
C LEU A 127 23.20 -6.76 -2.62
N GLY A 128 22.76 -7.10 -1.40
CA GLY A 128 23.41 -6.63 -0.17
C GLY A 128 23.37 -5.12 0.04
N SER A 129 24.42 -4.56 0.65
CA SER A 129 24.56 -3.13 0.99
C SER A 129 24.64 -2.20 -0.24
N GLY A 130 24.64 -2.74 -1.46
CA GLY A 130 24.66 -2.00 -2.71
C GLY A 130 23.24 -1.61 -3.15
N GLY A 131 23.06 -0.36 -3.54
CA GLY A 131 21.80 0.18 -4.05
C GLY A 131 21.74 1.67 -3.76
N LEU A 132 21.76 2.48 -4.82
CA LEU A 132 21.89 3.94 -4.81
C LEU A 132 20.78 4.65 -3.99
N ILE A 133 21.19 5.83 -3.46
CA ILE A 133 20.46 6.81 -2.63
C ILE A 133 19.76 6.19 -1.42
N ASP A 134 20.45 6.25 -0.29
CA ASP A 134 19.94 5.91 1.05
C ASP A 134 18.93 6.98 1.48
N TRP A 135 17.72 6.94 0.90
CA TRP A 135 16.57 7.54 1.58
C TRP A 135 16.42 6.76 2.89
N SER A 136 16.62 7.46 4.01
CA SER A 136 16.83 6.95 5.38
C SER A 136 15.96 5.79 5.91
N LYS A 137 14.97 5.30 5.15
CA LYS A 137 14.00 4.26 5.56
C LYS A 137 13.73 3.14 4.51
N HIS A 138 13.84 3.38 3.19
CA HIS A 138 13.72 2.41 2.06
C HIS A 138 14.12 3.09 0.73
N GLN A 139 14.36 2.33 -0.34
CA GLN A 139 14.69 2.90 -1.67
C GLN A 139 13.42 3.16 -2.49
N VAL A 140 13.40 4.24 -3.26
CA VAL A 140 12.23 4.70 -4.02
C VAL A 140 12.63 5.02 -5.45
N PHE A 141 11.87 4.49 -6.40
CA PHE A 141 11.83 4.96 -7.79
C PHE A 141 10.49 5.66 -8.01
N ASP A 142 10.51 6.97 -8.23
CA ASP A 142 9.32 7.72 -8.63
C ASP A 142 9.07 7.48 -10.13
N ASN A 143 7.96 6.81 -10.45
CA ASN A 143 7.50 6.49 -11.80
C ASN A 143 8.58 5.91 -12.76
N PRO A 144 9.07 4.67 -12.55
CA PRO A 144 10.06 4.01 -13.41
C PRO A 144 9.53 3.54 -14.79
N SER A 145 8.53 4.23 -15.34
CA SER A 145 7.85 3.81 -16.58
C SER A 145 8.75 3.77 -17.81
N ASP A 146 9.80 4.58 -17.85
CA ASP A 146 10.71 4.62 -19.00
C ASP A 146 11.80 3.54 -18.94
N ILE A 147 11.91 2.80 -17.81
CA ILE A 147 13.04 1.90 -17.53
C ILE A 147 12.65 0.45 -17.27
N SER A 148 11.37 0.13 -17.10
CA SER A 148 10.91 -1.23 -16.84
C SER A 148 9.57 -1.52 -17.53
N GLN A 149 9.60 -2.48 -18.47
CA GLN A 149 8.37 -2.95 -19.13
C GLN A 149 7.53 -3.80 -18.19
N THR A 150 8.17 -4.61 -17.34
CA THR A 150 7.48 -5.38 -16.31
C THR A 150 6.68 -4.46 -15.38
N PHE A 151 7.25 -3.32 -14.97
CA PHE A 151 6.53 -2.32 -14.18
C PHE A 151 5.31 -1.76 -14.92
N ASN A 152 5.44 -1.40 -16.19
CA ASN A 152 4.33 -0.84 -16.98
C ASN A 152 3.18 -1.85 -17.12
N ASP A 153 3.48 -3.11 -17.43
CA ASP A 153 2.47 -4.17 -17.56
C ASP A 153 1.70 -4.38 -16.24
N ILE A 154 2.39 -4.27 -15.11
CA ILE A 154 1.79 -4.30 -13.77
C ILE A 154 0.82 -3.13 -13.58
N ILE A 155 1.26 -1.90 -13.89
CA ILE A 155 0.43 -0.71 -13.74
C ILE A 155 -0.81 -0.79 -14.64
N ASP A 156 -0.66 -1.27 -15.88
CA ASP A 156 -1.78 -1.46 -16.81
C ASP A 156 -2.78 -2.50 -16.27
N MET A 157 -2.30 -3.60 -15.69
CA MET A 157 -3.17 -4.59 -15.04
C MET A 157 -3.94 -3.98 -13.87
N LEU A 158 -3.29 -3.20 -13.00
CA LEU A 158 -3.95 -2.55 -11.85
C LEU A 158 -4.97 -1.52 -12.32
N ALA A 159 -4.62 -0.67 -13.29
CA ALA A 159 -5.48 0.38 -13.83
C ALA A 159 -6.73 -0.19 -14.53
N GLU A 160 -6.58 -1.31 -15.23
CA GLU A 160 -7.69 -1.99 -15.89
C GLU A 160 -8.57 -2.76 -14.90
N TYR A 161 -7.97 -3.55 -13.99
CA TYR A 161 -8.73 -4.36 -13.04
C TYR A 161 -9.54 -3.49 -12.07
N PHE A 162 -8.96 -2.41 -11.54
CA PHE A 162 -9.66 -1.54 -10.59
C PHE A 162 -10.48 -0.45 -11.27
N ASP A 163 -10.46 -0.36 -12.60
CA ASP A 163 -11.08 0.72 -13.37
C ASP A 163 -10.65 2.12 -12.88
N VAL A 164 -9.34 2.37 -12.87
CA VAL A 164 -8.71 3.58 -12.33
C VAL A 164 -7.90 4.31 -13.39
N ASP A 165 -8.11 5.62 -13.51
CA ASP A 165 -7.16 6.51 -14.18
C ASP A 165 -5.99 6.79 -13.25
N VAL A 166 -4.83 6.20 -13.54
CA VAL A 166 -3.60 6.35 -12.76
C VAL A 166 -2.97 7.72 -13.03
N TYR A 167 -2.73 8.48 -11.97
CA TYR A 167 -2.13 9.81 -12.02
C TYR A 167 -0.66 9.81 -11.60
N ALA A 168 -0.31 8.94 -10.65
CA ALA A 168 1.04 8.79 -10.15
C ALA A 168 1.32 7.33 -9.80
N THR A 169 2.59 6.94 -9.88
CA THR A 169 3.04 5.63 -9.45
C THR A 169 4.34 5.73 -8.66
N ARG A 170 4.60 4.72 -7.83
CA ARG A 170 5.84 4.60 -7.07
C ARG A 170 6.24 3.14 -6.91
N LEU A 171 7.53 2.87 -7.07
CA LEU A 171 8.12 1.59 -6.70
C LEU A 171 9.00 1.78 -5.46
N ASN A 172 8.67 1.07 -4.39
CA ASN A 172 9.47 1.04 -3.18
C ASN A 172 10.22 -0.30 -3.13
N TYR A 173 11.53 -0.25 -2.89
CA TYR A 173 12.36 -1.43 -2.70
C TYR A 173 12.83 -1.51 -1.25
N TYR A 174 12.48 -2.63 -0.62
CA TYR A 174 12.88 -2.98 0.73
C TYR A 174 13.93 -4.08 0.62
N ARG A 175 15.19 -3.78 0.93
CA ARG A 175 16.31 -4.73 0.87
C ARG A 175 16.19 -5.88 1.85
N ASP A 176 15.55 -5.63 3.00
CA ASP A 176 15.37 -6.59 4.07
C ASP A 176 14.28 -6.12 5.07
N GLY A 177 14.13 -6.85 6.17
CA GLY A 177 13.23 -6.52 7.28
C GLY A 177 13.56 -5.21 8.02
N THR A 178 14.79 -4.68 7.91
CA THR A 178 15.20 -3.47 8.63
C THR A 178 14.64 -2.20 8.00
N GLN A 179 14.33 -2.22 6.70
CA GLN A 179 13.69 -1.11 6.00
C GLN A 179 12.18 -1.08 6.23
N TRP A 180 11.60 0.12 6.28
CA TRP A 180 10.23 0.34 6.74
C TRP A 180 9.64 1.63 6.18
N LYS A 181 8.32 1.77 6.34
CA LYS A 181 7.56 2.99 6.05
C LYS A 181 6.74 3.34 7.29
N PRO A 182 6.86 4.57 7.84
CA PRO A 182 6.05 4.98 8.99
C PRO A 182 4.57 4.97 8.68
N GLN A 183 3.75 4.96 9.73
CA GLN A 183 2.32 5.23 9.63
C GLN A 183 2.11 6.62 9.03
N HIS A 184 1.28 6.68 7.99
CA HIS A 184 0.96 7.91 7.27
C HIS A 184 -0.40 7.80 6.59
N HIS A 185 -0.97 8.95 6.26
CA HIS A 185 -1.99 9.06 5.23
C HIS A 185 -1.30 9.29 3.89
N ASP A 186 -1.87 8.78 2.80
CA ASP A 186 -1.40 9.14 1.48
C ASP A 186 -1.70 10.63 1.24
N SER A 187 -0.65 11.40 1.01
CA SER A 187 -0.75 12.81 0.67
C SER A 187 -1.08 12.95 -0.81
N HIS A 188 -2.34 13.23 -1.13
CA HIS A 188 -2.78 13.49 -2.51
C HIS A 188 -1.98 14.64 -3.12
N ALA A 189 -1.06 14.32 -4.02
CA ALA A 189 -0.01 15.24 -4.44
C ALA A 189 -0.40 16.10 -5.65
N TYR A 190 -1.49 15.77 -6.36
CA TYR A 190 -1.77 16.38 -7.67
C TYR A 190 -3.21 16.89 -7.81
N GLY A 191 -3.34 18.19 -8.07
CA GLY A 191 -4.54 18.82 -8.63
C GLY A 191 -5.54 19.44 -7.63
N GLY A 192 -6.25 20.48 -8.08
CA GLY A 192 -7.39 21.05 -7.35
C GLY A 192 -8.52 20.03 -7.14
N ARG A 193 -9.59 20.38 -6.39
CA ARG A 193 -10.65 19.44 -5.94
C ARG A 193 -11.22 18.48 -7.01
N ALA A 194 -11.19 18.84 -8.29
CA ALA A 194 -11.69 18.01 -9.39
C ALA A 194 -10.72 16.91 -9.88
N LEU A 195 -9.42 17.00 -9.58
CA LEU A 195 -8.37 16.07 -10.03
C LEU A 195 -7.73 15.28 -8.88
N ARG A 196 -8.28 15.39 -7.67
CA ARG A 196 -7.75 14.68 -6.51
C ARG A 196 -7.95 13.17 -6.68
N GLU A 197 -6.88 12.42 -6.45
CA GLU A 197 -6.87 10.96 -6.36
C GLU A 197 -7.87 10.52 -5.28
N ASP A 198 -8.62 9.44 -5.53
CA ASP A 198 -9.59 8.90 -4.59
C ASP A 198 -9.39 7.41 -4.31
N PHE A 199 -8.30 6.85 -4.85
CA PHE A 199 -8.00 5.44 -4.77
C PHE A 199 -6.47 5.22 -4.76
N THR A 200 -6.04 4.37 -3.84
CA THR A 200 -4.69 3.84 -3.78
C THR A 200 -4.76 2.35 -4.04
N VAL A 201 -3.93 1.85 -4.95
CA VAL A 201 -3.72 0.42 -5.15
C VAL A 201 -2.24 0.10 -5.07
N GLY A 202 -1.90 -1.02 -4.46
CA GLY A 202 -0.54 -1.51 -4.40
C GLY A 202 -0.44 -3.01 -4.60
N LEU A 203 0.74 -3.43 -5.03
CA LEU A 203 1.12 -4.80 -5.32
C LEU A 203 2.45 -5.13 -4.65
N SER A 204 2.59 -6.37 -4.16
CA SER A 204 3.82 -6.88 -3.55
C SER A 204 4.47 -7.95 -4.42
N LEU A 205 5.79 -7.88 -4.54
CA LEU A 205 6.62 -8.92 -5.16
C LEU A 205 7.83 -9.20 -4.26
N GLY A 206 8.21 -10.48 -4.12
CA GLY A 206 9.31 -10.91 -3.26
C GLY A 206 8.90 -11.26 -1.83
N ALA A 207 9.74 -10.95 -0.87
CA ALA A 207 9.58 -11.43 0.50
C ALA A 207 8.32 -10.88 1.19
N THR A 208 7.70 -11.71 2.04
CA THR A 208 6.48 -11.36 2.78
C THR A 208 6.72 -10.23 3.78
N ARG A 209 5.83 -9.23 3.79
CA ARG A 209 5.84 -8.12 4.76
C ARG A 209 4.42 -7.72 5.15
N SER A 210 4.24 -7.22 6.37
CA SER A 210 2.93 -6.69 6.79
C SER A 210 2.69 -5.29 6.25
N LEU A 211 1.48 -5.04 5.74
CA LEU A 211 0.91 -3.70 5.61
C LEU A 211 -0.03 -3.48 6.78
N LEU A 212 0.32 -2.57 7.67
CA LEU A 212 -0.37 -2.30 8.91
C LEU A 212 -1.26 -1.07 8.75
N PHE A 213 -2.57 -1.21 8.98
CA PHE A 213 -3.54 -0.12 9.05
C PHE A 213 -3.85 0.18 10.52
N VAL A 214 -3.84 1.45 10.90
CA VAL A 214 -4.15 1.91 12.26
C VAL A 214 -5.28 2.93 12.19
N HIS A 215 -6.41 2.61 12.84
CA HIS A 215 -7.55 3.50 13.00
C HIS A 215 -7.17 4.67 13.88
N GLU A 216 -7.21 5.90 13.36
CA GLU A 216 -6.61 7.06 14.02
C GLU A 216 -7.32 7.42 15.33
N ALA A 217 -8.66 7.35 15.38
CA ALA A 217 -9.40 7.72 16.58
C ALA A 217 -9.18 6.73 17.74
N SER A 218 -9.21 5.43 17.46
CA SER A 218 -9.13 4.37 18.49
C SER A 218 -7.72 3.84 18.74
N GLN A 219 -6.77 4.12 17.84
CA GLN A 219 -5.41 3.55 17.80
C GLN A 219 -5.36 2.02 17.67
N ARG A 220 -6.46 1.39 17.27
CA ARG A 220 -6.53 -0.04 16.96
C ARG A 220 -6.12 -0.31 15.54
N ASP A 221 -5.65 -1.52 15.28
CA ASP A 221 -5.03 -1.87 14.02
C ASP A 221 -5.52 -3.21 13.45
N PHE A 222 -5.29 -3.38 12.16
CA PHE A 222 -5.32 -4.66 11.48
C PHE A 222 -4.23 -4.68 10.40
N ASN A 223 -3.86 -5.86 9.89
CA ASN A 223 -2.79 -5.94 8.89
C ASN A 223 -3.04 -6.99 7.81
N PHE A 224 -2.45 -6.74 6.64
CA PHE A 224 -2.36 -7.69 5.54
C PHE A 224 -0.95 -8.31 5.47
N PRO A 225 -0.81 -9.64 5.54
CA PRO A 225 0.47 -10.32 5.38
C PRO A 225 0.82 -10.40 3.89
N GLN A 226 1.30 -9.28 3.32
CA GLN A 226 1.52 -9.17 1.89
C GLN A 226 2.60 -10.16 1.42
N VAL A 227 2.17 -11.24 0.76
CA VAL A 227 3.07 -12.21 0.15
C VAL A 227 3.38 -11.82 -1.30
N ASN A 228 4.31 -12.55 -1.94
CA ASN A 228 4.59 -12.37 -3.35
C ASN A 228 3.31 -12.55 -4.18
N GLY A 229 3.04 -11.60 -5.05
CA GLY A 229 1.90 -11.64 -5.96
C GLY A 229 0.62 -11.01 -5.42
N ASP A 230 0.56 -10.64 -4.15
CA ASP A 230 -0.62 -10.06 -3.52
C ASP A 230 -0.88 -8.61 -3.94
N CYS A 231 -2.17 -8.24 -3.99
CA CYS A 231 -2.63 -6.88 -4.23
C CYS A 231 -3.46 -6.36 -3.06
N PHE A 232 -3.31 -5.08 -2.73
CA PHE A 232 -4.18 -4.34 -1.81
C PHE A 232 -4.67 -3.05 -2.46
N ALA A 233 -5.83 -2.58 -2.06
CA ALA A 233 -6.31 -1.26 -2.44
C ALA A 233 -7.17 -0.65 -1.34
N PHE A 234 -7.28 0.67 -1.32
CA PHE A 234 -8.20 1.38 -0.45
C PHE A 234 -8.63 2.72 -1.04
N THR A 235 -9.81 3.18 -0.64
CA THR A 235 -10.36 4.46 -1.10
C THR A 235 -9.88 5.61 -0.23
N GLY A 236 -10.11 6.84 -0.72
CA GLY A 236 -9.88 8.06 0.06
C GLY A 236 -10.67 8.11 1.38
N GLU A 237 -11.78 7.39 1.51
CA GLU A 237 -12.52 7.29 2.78
C GLU A 237 -11.69 6.57 3.84
N VAL A 238 -11.15 5.39 3.50
CA VAL A 238 -10.29 4.62 4.40
C VAL A 238 -9.01 5.38 4.69
N ASN A 239 -8.40 6.02 3.68
CA ASN A 239 -7.21 6.85 3.86
C ASN A 239 -7.44 8.08 4.75
N ASN A 240 -8.68 8.47 5.06
CA ASN A 240 -8.94 9.55 6.03
C ASN A 240 -9.13 9.01 7.45
N LEU A 241 -9.52 7.74 7.60
CA LEU A 241 -9.86 7.10 8.87
C LEU A 241 -8.69 6.29 9.44
N PHE A 242 -7.87 5.72 8.55
CA PHE A 242 -6.78 4.82 8.88
C PHE A 242 -5.47 5.36 8.30
N THR A 243 -4.44 5.40 9.13
CA THR A 243 -3.06 5.50 8.65
C THR A 243 -2.56 4.12 8.23
N HIS A 244 -1.59 4.06 7.33
CA HIS A 244 -0.95 2.81 6.93
C HIS A 244 0.58 2.90 6.89
N GLY A 245 1.24 1.75 7.05
CA GLY A 245 2.69 1.67 7.03
C GLY A 245 3.21 0.23 6.93
N VAL A 246 4.51 0.10 6.68
CA VAL A 246 5.20 -1.20 6.66
C VAL A 246 6.17 -1.21 7.84
N PRO A 247 5.90 -1.96 8.92
CA PRO A 247 6.72 -1.96 10.13
C PRO A 247 8.09 -2.61 9.89
N ARG A 248 9.09 -2.23 10.70
CA ARG A 248 10.39 -2.95 10.73
C ARG A 248 10.17 -4.37 11.28
N VAL A 249 10.96 -5.29 10.76
CA VAL A 249 11.01 -6.68 11.20
C VAL A 249 12.46 -7.01 11.57
N HIS A 250 12.65 -7.66 12.72
CA HIS A 250 13.98 -8.02 13.23
C HIS A 250 14.41 -9.44 12.84
N THR A 251 13.49 -10.26 12.36
CA THR A 251 13.82 -11.55 11.76
C THR A 251 14.43 -11.32 10.37
N PRO A 252 15.44 -12.11 9.98
CA PRO A 252 15.94 -12.10 8.61
C PRO A 252 14.81 -12.32 7.61
N THR A 253 14.67 -11.40 6.66
CA THR A 253 13.66 -11.44 5.60
C THR A 253 14.35 -11.03 4.31
N GLY A 254 13.95 -11.65 3.20
CA GLY A 254 14.44 -11.27 1.88
C GLY A 254 14.00 -9.87 1.47
N ASP A 255 14.38 -9.48 0.27
CA ASP A 255 13.99 -8.20 -0.30
C ASP A 255 12.58 -8.26 -0.93
N ARG A 256 11.97 -7.08 -1.08
CA ARG A 256 10.59 -6.91 -1.54
C ARG A 256 10.45 -5.65 -2.36
N PHE A 257 9.71 -5.76 -3.46
CA PHE A 257 9.15 -4.60 -4.16
C PHE A 257 7.71 -4.34 -3.72
N SER A 258 7.39 -3.06 -3.56
CA SER A 258 6.03 -2.56 -3.36
C SER A 258 5.73 -1.53 -4.43
N ILE A 259 4.89 -1.90 -5.38
CA ILE A 259 4.46 -1.05 -6.49
C ILE A 259 3.14 -0.42 -6.10
N ILE A 260 3.06 0.91 -6.15
CA ILE A 260 1.88 1.69 -5.76
C ILE A 260 1.43 2.52 -6.95
N ALA A 261 0.13 2.58 -7.19
CA ALA A 261 -0.51 3.50 -8.11
C ALA A 261 -1.59 4.30 -7.37
N TRP A 262 -1.58 5.60 -7.59
CA TRP A 262 -2.62 6.51 -7.14
C TRP A 262 -3.38 7.04 -8.34
N GLY A 263 -4.69 7.17 -8.19
CA GLY A 263 -5.51 7.61 -9.28
C GLY A 263 -6.94 7.92 -8.87
N ARG A 264 -7.77 8.07 -9.89
CA ARG A 264 -9.19 8.29 -9.73
C ARG A 264 -9.97 7.16 -10.37
N ARG A 265 -10.94 6.60 -9.64
CA ARG A 265 -11.85 5.59 -10.17
C ARG A 265 -12.66 6.18 -11.33
N ARG A 266 -12.70 5.51 -12.48
CA ARG A 266 -13.49 5.95 -13.64
C ARG A 266 -14.97 5.72 -13.40
N THR A 267 -15.30 4.58 -12.80
CA THR A 267 -16.64 4.21 -12.35
C THR A 267 -16.56 3.51 -10.99
N LEU A 268 -17.65 3.55 -10.21
CA LEU A 268 -17.75 2.78 -8.98
C LEU A 268 -18.28 1.38 -9.29
N ASN A 269 -17.55 0.35 -8.85
CA ASN A 269 -17.90 -1.05 -9.00
C ASN A 269 -17.36 -1.88 -7.83
N GLU A 270 -17.73 -3.15 -7.75
CA GLU A 270 -17.39 -4.05 -6.63
C GLU A 270 -15.87 -4.19 -6.36
N ARG A 271 -15.03 -3.94 -7.37
CA ARG A 271 -13.57 -4.07 -7.26
C ARG A 271 -12.92 -2.84 -6.64
N ASN A 272 -13.60 -1.69 -6.62
CA ASN A 272 -13.01 -0.41 -6.23
C ASN A 272 -13.87 0.38 -5.21
N GLY A 273 -14.66 -0.32 -4.40
CA GLY A 273 -15.48 0.27 -3.34
C GLY A 273 -16.84 0.82 -3.81
N GLY A 274 -17.32 0.43 -5.00
CA GLY A 274 -18.73 0.51 -5.36
C GLY A 274 -19.50 -0.70 -4.81
N VAL A 275 -20.76 -0.48 -4.42
CA VAL A 275 -21.70 -1.42 -3.75
C VAL A 275 -21.22 -2.88 -3.76
N PRO A 276 -20.91 -3.48 -2.59
CA PRO A 276 -20.36 -4.83 -2.53
C PRO A 276 -21.33 -5.81 -3.19
N SER A 277 -20.86 -6.61 -4.14
CA SER A 277 -21.57 -7.87 -4.40
C SER A 277 -21.43 -8.72 -3.15
N SER A 278 -22.49 -9.43 -2.80
CA SER A 278 -22.63 -10.30 -1.63
C SER A 278 -21.64 -11.47 -1.56
N ALA A 279 -20.57 -11.45 -2.38
CA ALA A 279 -19.44 -12.36 -2.34
C ALA A 279 -18.37 -11.83 -1.39
N ALA A 280 -18.75 -11.58 -0.13
CA ALA A 280 -17.86 -11.01 0.87
C ALA A 280 -17.04 -12.11 1.58
N ALA A 281 -15.82 -11.73 1.96
CA ALA A 281 -14.79 -12.56 2.60
C ALA A 281 -15.34 -13.58 3.61
N GLN A 282 -14.77 -14.79 3.59
CA GLN A 282 -15.14 -15.86 4.52
C GLN A 282 -14.15 -16.00 5.69
N VAL A 283 -14.68 -16.09 6.91
CA VAL A 283 -13.93 -16.60 8.07
C VAL A 283 -14.54 -17.94 8.47
N ASN A 284 -13.71 -19.00 8.50
CA ASN A 284 -14.13 -20.37 8.81
C ASN A 284 -15.35 -20.86 7.98
N GLY A 285 -15.43 -20.48 6.71
CA GLY A 285 -16.53 -20.85 5.80
C GLY A 285 -17.82 -20.04 5.97
N ARG A 286 -17.83 -18.97 6.78
CA ARG A 286 -18.96 -18.03 6.90
C ARG A 286 -18.62 -16.69 6.26
N HIS A 287 -19.53 -16.19 5.43
CA HIS A 287 -19.41 -14.87 4.80
C HIS A 287 -19.57 -13.73 5.81
N ILE A 288 -18.72 -12.70 5.70
CA ILE A 288 -18.81 -11.47 6.48
C ILE A 288 -19.50 -10.40 5.64
N ASN A 289 -20.82 -10.22 5.81
CA ASN A 289 -21.58 -9.20 5.09
C ASN A 289 -22.09 -8.09 5.99
N THR A 290 -22.22 -8.36 7.30
CA THR A 290 -22.79 -7.47 8.29
C THR A 290 -21.80 -7.15 9.41
N MET A 291 -22.13 -6.15 10.23
CA MET A 291 -21.37 -5.84 11.44
C MET A 291 -21.42 -7.02 12.42
N GLU A 292 -22.58 -7.67 12.54
CA GLU A 292 -22.77 -8.86 13.36
C GLU A 292 -21.87 -10.02 12.92
N ASP A 293 -21.75 -10.26 11.61
CA ASP A 293 -20.84 -11.28 11.07
C ASP A 293 -19.38 -10.95 11.40
N ALA A 294 -18.97 -9.69 11.26
CA ALA A 294 -17.62 -9.25 11.57
C ALA A 294 -17.30 -9.41 13.06
N ILE A 295 -18.26 -9.06 13.94
CA ILE A 295 -18.15 -9.27 15.39
C ILE A 295 -18.02 -10.76 15.71
N GLU A 296 -18.82 -11.61 15.06
CA GLU A 296 -18.78 -13.05 15.30
C GLU A 296 -17.46 -13.67 14.81
N ALA A 297 -16.97 -13.27 13.64
CA ALA A 297 -15.65 -13.64 13.13
C ALA A 297 -14.55 -13.23 14.13
N ALA A 298 -14.61 -11.99 14.64
CA ALA A 298 -13.64 -11.48 15.61
C ALA A 298 -13.66 -12.26 16.94
N LYS A 299 -14.83 -12.71 17.42
CA LYS A 299 -14.95 -13.56 18.61
C LYS A 299 -14.32 -14.93 18.40
N GLN A 300 -14.47 -15.52 17.22
CA GLN A 300 -13.87 -16.83 16.90
C GLN A 300 -12.34 -16.78 16.92
N LEU A 301 -11.74 -15.67 16.49
CA LEU A 301 -10.29 -15.46 16.60
C LEU A 301 -9.80 -15.46 18.05
N VAL A 302 -10.64 -15.09 19.02
CA VAL A 302 -10.31 -15.18 20.46
C VAL A 302 -10.44 -16.61 20.99
N ALA A 303 -11.41 -17.36 20.48
CA ALA A 303 -11.72 -18.71 20.96
C ALA A 303 -10.76 -19.79 20.42
N ALA A 304 -10.02 -19.51 19.33
CA ALA A 304 -9.00 -20.40 18.80
C ALA A 304 -7.85 -20.56 19.81
N LYS A 305 -7.80 -21.72 20.46
CA LYS A 305 -6.73 -22.13 21.38
C LYS A 305 -5.36 -22.05 20.68
N PRO A 306 -4.28 -21.62 21.35
CA PRO A 306 -2.94 -21.82 20.83
C PRO A 306 -2.70 -23.31 20.56
N PRO A 307 -1.91 -23.67 19.53
CA PRO A 307 -1.64 -25.07 19.24
C PRO A 307 -1.07 -25.75 20.49
N PRO A 308 -1.47 -27.01 20.78
CA PRO A 308 -0.96 -27.71 21.94
C PRO A 308 0.57 -27.76 21.83
N CYS A 309 1.25 -27.20 22.83
CA CYS A 309 2.67 -27.43 23.03
C CYS A 309 2.86 -28.95 23.05
N THR A 310 3.51 -29.50 22.03
CA THR A 310 4.02 -30.86 22.06
C THR A 310 5.05 -30.91 23.18
N SER A 311 4.63 -31.33 24.37
CA SER A 311 5.52 -31.75 25.44
C SER A 311 6.21 -33.01 24.96
N GLY A 312 7.36 -32.83 24.32
CA GLY A 312 8.31 -33.92 24.12
C GLY A 312 8.79 -34.39 25.48
N ASP A 313 8.65 -35.69 25.71
CA ASP A 313 9.30 -36.41 26.79
C ASP A 313 10.78 -36.04 26.86
N ALA A 314 11.22 -35.55 28.01
CA ALA A 314 12.64 -35.46 28.34
C ALA A 314 12.83 -35.96 29.77
N SER A 315 13.58 -37.06 29.84
CA SER A 315 13.99 -37.77 31.02
C SER A 315 14.67 -36.87 32.05
N SER A 316 14.43 -37.22 33.31
CA SER A 316 15.19 -36.83 34.50
C SER A 316 16.71 -36.75 34.26
N GLY A 317 17.27 -35.55 34.46
CA GLY A 317 18.70 -35.31 34.58
C GLY A 317 18.93 -34.08 35.45
N GLU A 318 19.32 -34.31 36.71
CA GLU A 318 19.80 -33.30 37.65
C GLU A 318 20.92 -32.46 37.04
N LEU A 319 20.78 -31.13 37.04
CA LEU A 319 21.89 -30.20 36.82
C LEU A 319 21.73 -28.94 37.69
N ALA A 320 22.82 -28.63 38.38
CA ALA A 320 22.95 -27.67 39.46
C ALA A 320 22.69 -26.20 39.07
N ALA A 321 22.19 -25.43 40.04
CA ALA A 321 21.88 -24.01 39.92
C ALA A 321 23.14 -23.15 39.68
N ALA A 322 23.14 -22.38 38.59
CA ALA A 322 24.12 -21.33 38.32
C ALA A 322 23.67 -19.97 38.93
N PRO A 323 24.60 -19.13 39.43
CA PRO A 323 24.25 -17.91 40.16
C PRO A 323 23.87 -16.76 39.23
N ARG A 324 22.95 -15.91 39.72
CA ARG A 324 22.42 -14.72 39.03
C ARG A 324 23.50 -13.65 38.78
N PRO A 325 23.56 -13.03 37.59
CA PRO A 325 24.49 -11.94 37.34
C PRO A 325 24.01 -10.61 37.97
N ALA A 326 24.97 -9.87 38.53
CA ALA A 326 24.78 -8.60 39.22
C ALA A 326 24.37 -7.44 38.28
N LYS A 327 23.51 -6.56 38.78
CA LYS A 327 23.02 -5.36 38.09
C LYS A 327 24.15 -4.35 37.86
N ARG A 328 24.38 -3.95 36.60
CA ARG A 328 25.27 -2.82 36.22
C ARG A 328 24.57 -1.47 36.47
N PRO A 329 25.27 -0.44 36.99
CA PRO A 329 24.69 0.89 37.22
C PRO A 329 24.64 1.72 35.93
N LYS A 330 23.54 2.48 35.78
CA LYS A 330 23.29 3.42 34.68
C LYS A 330 24.23 4.63 34.78
N ARG A 331 25.07 4.87 33.77
CA ARG A 331 25.74 6.17 33.58
C ARG A 331 24.76 7.16 32.93
N ARG A 332 24.52 8.28 33.60
CA ARG A 332 23.91 9.49 33.03
C ARG A 332 24.93 10.13 32.06
N LEU A 333 24.51 10.38 30.84
CA LEU A 333 25.20 11.30 29.92
C LEU A 333 24.75 12.72 30.26
N GLN A 334 25.74 13.59 30.48
CA GLN A 334 25.61 15.04 30.35
C GLN A 334 25.87 15.40 28.88
#